data_AF-A0A5J6BW35-F1
#
_entry.id   AF-A0A5J6BW35-F1
#
_cell.length_a   1.000
_cell.length_b   1.000
_cell.length_c   1.000
_cell.angle_alpha   90.00
_cell.angle_beta   90.00
_cell.angle_gamma   90.00
#
_symmetry.space_group_name_H-M   'P 1'
#
loop_
_entity.id
_entity.type
_entity.pdbx_description
1 polymer ?
#
loop_
_entity_poly.entity_id
_entity_poly.type
_entity_poly.pdbx_seq_one_letter_code
_entity_poly.pdbx_strand_id
1 'polypeptide(L)'
;MWTRFLIQLLVIVVAVNACACQNTVEVKVKNGFVSGKIEKTFLNSKVYNVFKGIPYAEPPIGELRFKPPKPHQNWEHIYEAFKDKPTCVQFSSRRRNGEKVGISGSEDCLHLSIFTPNLQGSRAVLVFDYHDHFQTGFNGTRTYSPQFLTEEDVIVVSVSHRLGLLGYLTTEDDVIPPNNGLRDYILALKWIKENIKLFGGDPDRVTLMGCQGGGALANNLLYSEAAKGLFHAITIQSGTAHEPKYFPKNPRDYAFKLGGLIEIEAEDSSTLLKGLQEVEFQKLIENEAGVLDFEYFDTHQLNIYPFAPVVEKDGPEAIITTLPENGQIVNDVPVLIGFNSREGLEYNSEILFEPRIINSHETFIHFPIRSNFRFDRNNSAYDSLKDDIITFYLKAGYLNYNNIIEYSVYIGDALANYALNTAAKKISKELKSSTYYYKFDFLGILNENMIYLARHTRGSLEYWGASVGDEICYLHLCSRIRDNYEELKKLVVDQNELKVLKKMIRLWSNFAKTGNPTPDKNDKLLKNFTWEPVDKSSDDLAFAHITKTLKMGKNPLGKREKFWDSTLKKYSEMVVEGVVQSPETNKPHEEL
;
A
#
# COMPACT_ATOMS: atom_id res chain seq x y z
N MET A 1 -6.92 -65.38 -21.62
CA MET A 1 -5.77 -64.74 -22.30
C MET A 1 -6.05 -63.25 -22.59
N TRP A 2 -7.25 -62.91 -23.06
CA TRP A 2 -7.69 -61.54 -23.35
C TRP A 2 -7.78 -60.58 -22.14
N THR A 3 -8.16 -61.08 -20.96
CA THR A 3 -8.24 -60.29 -19.72
C THR A 3 -6.88 -59.85 -19.16
N ARG A 4 -5.83 -60.66 -19.34
CA ARG A 4 -4.46 -60.27 -18.96
C ARG A 4 -3.88 -59.19 -19.88
N PHE A 5 -4.26 -59.21 -21.15
CA PHE A 5 -3.83 -58.21 -22.14
C PHE A 5 -4.48 -56.84 -21.88
N LEU A 6 -5.77 -56.81 -21.52
CA LEU A 6 -6.49 -55.60 -21.14
C LEU A 6 -5.96 -54.97 -19.85
N ILE A 7 -5.60 -55.77 -18.85
CA ILE A 7 -5.01 -55.26 -17.59
C ILE A 7 -3.60 -54.69 -17.85
N GLN A 8 -2.78 -55.33 -18.70
CA GLN A 8 -1.47 -54.79 -19.08
C GLN A 8 -1.60 -53.49 -19.88
N LEU A 9 -2.57 -53.38 -20.79
CA LEU A 9 -2.84 -52.13 -21.52
C LEU A 9 -3.35 -51.01 -20.59
N LEU A 10 -4.19 -51.34 -19.60
CA LEU A 10 -4.68 -50.36 -18.62
C LEU A 10 -3.55 -49.89 -17.70
N VAL A 11 -2.66 -50.78 -17.27
CA VAL A 11 -1.47 -50.43 -16.47
C VAL A 11 -0.48 -49.59 -17.27
N ILE A 12 -0.31 -49.86 -18.58
CA ILE A 12 0.54 -49.04 -19.46
C ILE A 12 -0.10 -47.67 -19.72
N VAL A 13 -1.42 -47.57 -19.91
CA VAL A 13 -2.12 -46.28 -20.07
C VAL A 13 -2.12 -45.47 -18.77
N VAL A 14 -2.19 -46.11 -17.61
CA VAL A 14 -2.05 -45.47 -16.29
C VAL A 14 -0.59 -45.07 -16.01
N ALA A 15 0.40 -45.86 -16.45
CA ALA A 15 1.81 -45.53 -16.31
C ALA A 15 2.27 -44.42 -17.28
N VAL A 16 1.68 -44.33 -18.48
CA VAL A 16 1.99 -43.27 -19.46
C VAL A 16 1.34 -41.93 -19.09
N ASN A 17 0.29 -41.91 -18.26
CA ASN A 17 -0.28 -40.69 -17.68
C ASN A 17 0.37 -40.23 -16.36
N ALA A 18 1.40 -40.92 -15.87
CA ALA A 18 2.08 -40.61 -14.60
C ALA A 18 3.50 -40.05 -14.76
N CYS A 19 3.82 -39.47 -15.93
CA CYS A 19 5.02 -38.66 -16.10
C CYS A 19 4.71 -37.39 -16.92
N ALA A 20 3.69 -36.63 -16.49
CA ALA A 20 3.71 -35.20 -16.76
C ALA A 20 4.88 -34.65 -15.94
N CYS A 21 6.08 -34.63 -16.53
CA CYS A 21 7.24 -33.98 -15.95
C CYS A 21 6.82 -32.53 -15.67
N GLN A 22 6.52 -32.23 -14.41
CA GLN A 22 6.19 -30.87 -14.01
C GLN A 22 7.44 -30.05 -14.34
N ASN A 23 7.33 -29.10 -15.28
CA ASN A 23 8.45 -28.25 -15.66
C ASN A 23 8.84 -27.39 -14.45
N THR A 24 9.75 -27.92 -13.66
CA THR A 24 10.27 -27.33 -12.43
C THR A 24 11.68 -26.83 -12.67
N VAL A 25 12.10 -25.94 -11.78
CA VAL A 25 13.45 -25.40 -11.77
C VAL A 25 13.90 -25.23 -10.33
N GLU A 26 15.12 -25.64 -10.03
CA GLU A 26 15.66 -25.65 -8.68
C GLU A 26 16.71 -24.55 -8.49
N VAL A 27 16.69 -23.91 -7.33
CA VAL A 27 17.65 -22.88 -6.92
C VAL A 27 18.14 -23.23 -5.50
N LYS A 28 19.45 -23.28 -5.32
CA LYS A 28 20.06 -23.48 -4.00
C LYS A 28 20.26 -22.13 -3.31
N VAL A 29 19.37 -21.79 -2.38
CA VAL A 29 19.48 -20.60 -1.51
C VAL A 29 20.31 -20.92 -0.26
N LYS A 30 20.59 -19.90 0.56
CA LYS A 30 21.36 -20.08 1.81
C LYS A 30 20.75 -21.13 2.73
N ASN A 31 19.42 -21.13 2.86
CA ASN A 31 18.67 -21.99 3.77
C ASN A 31 18.43 -23.43 3.24
N GLY A 32 18.63 -23.69 1.95
CA GLY A 32 18.36 -24.99 1.34
C GLY A 32 18.00 -24.91 -0.15
N PHE A 33 17.46 -25.99 -0.70
CA PHE A 33 16.98 -26.00 -2.10
C PHE A 33 15.53 -25.55 -2.19
N VAL A 34 15.21 -24.77 -3.22
CA VAL A 34 13.85 -24.33 -3.55
C VAL A 34 13.53 -24.78 -4.97
N SER A 35 12.41 -25.47 -5.16
CA SER A 35 11.88 -25.82 -6.48
C SER A 35 10.72 -24.90 -6.85
N GLY A 36 10.82 -24.25 -8.01
CA GLY A 36 9.79 -23.42 -8.60
C GLY A 36 9.21 -24.03 -9.88
N LYS A 37 8.33 -23.30 -10.54
CA LYS A 37 7.69 -23.69 -11.82
C LYS A 37 8.16 -22.83 -12.97
N ILE A 38 8.12 -23.40 -14.16
CA ILE A 38 8.29 -22.68 -15.43
C ILE A 38 6.91 -22.42 -16.03
N GLU A 39 6.56 -21.16 -16.20
CA GLU A 39 5.26 -20.70 -16.71
C GLU A 39 5.42 -19.81 -17.94
N LYS A 40 4.29 -19.39 -18.53
CA LYS A 40 4.24 -18.42 -19.63
C LYS A 40 3.43 -17.19 -19.26
N THR A 41 3.91 -16.01 -19.66
CA THR A 41 3.23 -14.74 -19.41
C THR A 41 1.95 -14.59 -20.24
N PHE A 42 1.01 -13.79 -19.73
CA PHE A 42 -0.30 -13.62 -20.34
C PHE A 42 -0.27 -12.90 -21.69
N LEU A 43 0.47 -11.78 -21.83
CA LEU A 43 0.42 -10.96 -23.03
C LEU A 43 1.11 -11.66 -24.20
N ASN A 44 2.40 -11.96 -24.05
CA ASN A 44 3.24 -12.43 -25.14
C ASN A 44 3.71 -13.89 -24.99
N SER A 45 3.20 -14.64 -24.01
CA SER A 45 3.56 -16.05 -23.78
C SER A 45 5.06 -16.28 -23.61
N LYS A 46 5.77 -15.29 -23.04
CA LYS A 46 7.20 -15.40 -22.71
C LYS A 46 7.37 -16.38 -21.56
N VAL A 47 8.39 -17.22 -21.63
CA VAL A 47 8.72 -18.17 -20.55
C VAL A 47 9.35 -17.41 -19.38
N TYR A 48 8.95 -17.75 -18.16
CA TYR A 48 9.51 -17.20 -16.93
C TYR A 48 9.43 -18.23 -15.79
N ASN A 49 10.26 -18.05 -14.77
CA ASN A 49 10.35 -18.91 -13.60
C ASN A 49 9.60 -18.29 -12.42
N VAL A 50 8.91 -19.14 -11.66
CA VAL A 50 7.95 -18.75 -10.63
C VAL A 50 8.22 -19.56 -9.36
N PHE A 51 8.53 -18.87 -8.27
CA PHE A 51 8.72 -19.45 -6.95
C PHE A 51 7.74 -18.78 -6.01
N LYS A 52 6.72 -19.48 -5.53
CA LYS A 52 5.68 -18.92 -4.66
C LYS A 52 5.80 -19.45 -3.24
N GLY A 53 5.80 -18.53 -2.27
CA GLY A 53 5.69 -18.87 -0.86
C GLY A 53 6.97 -19.40 -0.23
N ILE A 54 8.13 -18.82 -0.55
CA ILE A 54 9.41 -19.14 0.12
C ILE A 54 9.39 -18.49 1.52
N PRO A 55 9.61 -19.24 2.61
CA PRO A 55 9.66 -18.66 3.95
C PRO A 55 10.96 -17.88 4.14
N TYR A 56 10.87 -16.64 4.63
CA TYR A 56 12.03 -15.84 5.00
C TYR A 56 12.21 -15.71 6.51
N ALA A 57 11.17 -16.02 7.28
CA ALA A 57 11.14 -15.98 8.73
C ALA A 57 10.47 -17.22 9.31
N GLU A 58 10.76 -17.52 10.58
CA GLU A 58 9.99 -18.46 11.38
C GLU A 58 8.51 -18.03 11.46
N PRO A 59 7.56 -18.97 11.44
CA PRO A 59 6.15 -18.65 11.63
C PRO A 59 5.93 -17.91 12.97
N PRO A 60 5.32 -16.71 12.97
CA PRO A 60 5.11 -15.90 14.17
C PRO A 60 3.92 -16.40 15.01
N ILE A 61 3.92 -17.69 15.36
CA ILE A 61 2.87 -18.38 16.11
C ILE A 61 3.30 -18.67 17.55
N GLY A 62 2.32 -18.88 18.44
CA GLY A 62 2.56 -19.17 19.86
C GLY A 62 3.45 -18.10 20.51
N GLU A 63 4.57 -18.52 21.10
CA GLU A 63 5.54 -17.63 21.75
C GLU A 63 6.17 -16.57 20.83
N LEU A 64 6.09 -16.74 19.50
CA LEU A 64 6.57 -15.77 18.52
C LEU A 64 5.50 -14.75 18.09
N ARG A 65 4.23 -14.96 18.45
CA ARG A 65 3.17 -13.99 18.18
C ARG A 65 3.47 -12.69 18.93
N PHE A 66 3.29 -11.56 18.24
CA PHE A 66 3.64 -10.21 18.70
C PHE A 66 5.12 -9.95 19.01
N LYS A 67 6.02 -10.87 18.64
CA LYS A 67 7.47 -10.69 18.76
C LYS A 67 8.11 -10.27 17.44
N PRO A 68 9.33 -9.67 17.49
CA PRO A 68 10.15 -9.48 16.31
C PRO A 68 10.35 -10.80 15.54
N PRO A 69 10.34 -10.76 14.20
CA PRO A 69 10.53 -11.96 13.40
C PRO A 69 11.93 -12.54 13.59
N LYS A 70 12.03 -13.86 13.47
CA LYS A 70 13.30 -14.57 13.46
C LYS A 70 13.57 -15.13 12.06
N PRO A 71 14.80 -15.07 11.52
CA PRO A 71 15.12 -15.72 10.25
C PRO A 71 14.75 -17.20 10.28
N HIS A 72 14.18 -17.69 9.18
CA HIS A 72 13.80 -19.11 9.06
C HIS A 72 15.06 -20.01 9.14
N GLN A 73 14.96 -21.14 9.82
CA GLN A 73 16.03 -22.15 9.89
C GLN A 73 16.31 -22.79 8.52
N ASN A 74 17.40 -23.54 8.43
CA ASN A 74 17.69 -24.31 7.22
C ASN A 74 16.71 -25.48 7.07
N TRP A 75 16.44 -25.90 5.84
CA TRP A 75 15.63 -27.07 5.52
C TRP A 75 16.45 -28.09 4.71
N GLU A 76 16.27 -29.38 5.03
CA GLU A 76 17.04 -30.46 4.39
C GLU A 76 16.43 -30.92 3.06
N HIS A 77 15.11 -30.92 2.95
CA HIS A 77 14.38 -31.33 1.75
C HIS A 77 14.21 -30.19 0.76
N ILE A 78 13.99 -30.51 -0.53
CA ILE A 78 13.69 -29.48 -1.53
C ILE A 78 12.35 -28.81 -1.18
N TYR A 79 12.37 -27.49 -0.95
CA TYR A 79 11.17 -26.73 -0.65
C TYR A 79 10.36 -26.47 -1.92
N GLU A 80 9.13 -26.98 -1.99
CA GLU A 80 8.23 -26.80 -3.13
C GLU A 80 7.53 -25.42 -3.11
N ALA A 81 8.08 -24.46 -3.83
CA ALA A 81 7.55 -23.10 -3.95
C ALA A 81 6.55 -22.98 -5.12
N PHE A 82 5.48 -23.78 -5.09
CA PHE A 82 4.59 -23.98 -6.26
C PHE A 82 3.27 -23.23 -6.23
N LYS A 83 2.87 -22.69 -5.07
CA LYS A 83 1.53 -22.12 -4.82
C LYS A 83 1.66 -20.90 -3.91
N ASP A 84 0.75 -19.94 -4.09
CA ASP A 84 0.61 -18.84 -3.13
C ASP A 84 0.30 -19.41 -1.74
N LYS A 85 0.93 -18.83 -0.71
CA LYS A 85 0.59 -19.07 0.69
C LYS A 85 -0.60 -18.19 1.08
N PRO A 86 -1.34 -18.52 2.16
CA PRO A 86 -2.34 -17.62 2.71
C PRO A 86 -1.74 -16.22 3.00
N THR A 87 -2.58 -15.19 2.93
CA THR A 87 -2.22 -13.87 3.48
C THR A 87 -1.99 -13.98 4.98
N CYS A 88 -1.36 -12.97 5.58
CA CYS A 88 -1.42 -12.82 7.02
C CYS A 88 -2.88 -12.67 7.49
N VAL A 89 -3.13 -13.02 8.75
CA VAL A 89 -4.45 -12.82 9.37
C VAL A 89 -4.87 -11.36 9.19
N GLN A 90 -6.06 -11.17 8.64
CA GLN A 90 -6.63 -9.85 8.37
C GLN A 90 -8.16 -9.94 8.33
N PHE A 91 -8.84 -8.83 8.62
CA PHE A 91 -10.25 -8.67 8.27
C PHE A 91 -10.34 -8.08 6.87
N SER A 92 -10.91 -8.84 5.93
CA SER A 92 -11.15 -8.35 4.58
C SER A 92 -12.58 -7.82 4.46
N SER A 93 -12.72 -6.50 4.39
CA SER A 93 -13.98 -5.82 4.07
C SER A 93 -14.28 -5.85 2.57
N ARG A 94 -13.25 -6.06 1.73
CA ARG A 94 -13.37 -6.09 0.27
C ARG A 94 -13.57 -7.51 -0.21
N ARG A 95 -14.62 -7.73 -1.01
CA ARG A 95 -14.79 -8.96 -1.80
C ARG A 95 -13.84 -8.98 -3.01
N ARG A 96 -12.53 -8.94 -2.76
CA ARG A 96 -11.52 -9.26 -3.76
C ARG A 96 -11.47 -10.79 -3.88
N ASN A 97 -11.59 -11.34 -5.09
CA ASN A 97 -11.51 -12.77 -5.42
C ASN A 97 -12.68 -13.67 -4.99
N GLY A 98 -13.87 -13.12 -4.78
CA GLY A 98 -15.05 -13.92 -4.38
C GLY A 98 -14.98 -14.43 -2.93
N GLU A 99 -14.00 -13.96 -2.16
CA GLU A 99 -13.90 -14.21 -0.73
C GLU A 99 -15.08 -13.54 -0.03
N LYS A 100 -15.62 -14.23 0.99
CA LYS A 100 -16.63 -13.65 1.87
C LYS A 100 -15.97 -12.54 2.67
N VAL A 101 -16.72 -11.48 2.94
CA VAL A 101 -16.32 -10.47 3.93
C VAL A 101 -16.09 -11.17 5.26
N GLY A 102 -14.99 -10.86 5.93
CA GLY A 102 -14.66 -11.46 7.23
C GLY A 102 -13.17 -11.70 7.43
N ILE A 103 -12.88 -12.49 8.46
CA ILE A 103 -11.51 -12.85 8.85
C ILE A 103 -10.97 -13.91 7.89
N SER A 104 -9.76 -13.68 7.37
CA SER A 104 -9.05 -14.60 6.50
C SER A 104 -7.54 -14.59 6.77
N GLY A 105 -6.81 -15.54 6.18
CA GLY A 105 -5.37 -15.64 6.30
C GLY A 105 -4.89 -16.70 7.30
N SER A 106 -3.59 -16.67 7.59
CA SER A 106 -2.90 -17.53 8.55
C SER A 106 -1.84 -16.71 9.29
N GLU A 107 -1.47 -17.13 10.50
CA GLU A 107 -0.33 -16.54 11.20
C GLU A 107 1.00 -17.02 10.62
N ASP A 108 1.04 -18.24 10.06
CA ASP A 108 2.17 -18.70 9.25
C ASP A 108 2.14 -18.05 7.85
N CYS A 109 2.53 -16.78 7.80
CA CYS A 109 2.38 -15.94 6.62
C CYS A 109 3.66 -15.22 6.17
N LEU A 110 4.78 -15.35 6.87
CA LEU A 110 6.03 -14.64 6.58
C LEU A 110 6.81 -15.29 5.42
N HIS A 111 6.25 -15.13 4.23
CA HIS A 111 6.75 -15.68 2.98
C HIS A 111 6.94 -14.61 1.91
N LEU A 112 7.76 -14.91 0.91
CA LEU A 112 7.91 -14.11 -0.30
C LEU A 112 7.78 -14.99 -1.56
N SER A 113 7.46 -14.36 -2.69
CA SER A 113 7.37 -15.04 -3.99
C SER A 113 8.22 -14.30 -5.02
N ILE A 114 8.93 -15.04 -5.87
CA ILE A 114 9.87 -14.52 -6.86
C ILE A 114 9.42 -14.90 -8.26
N PHE A 115 9.37 -13.92 -9.15
CA PHE A 115 8.99 -14.05 -10.55
C PHE A 115 10.12 -13.49 -11.41
N THR A 116 10.84 -14.37 -12.10
CA THR A 116 12.07 -14.01 -12.82
C THR A 116 12.05 -14.54 -14.25
N PRO A 117 12.36 -13.70 -15.26
CA PRO A 117 12.42 -14.16 -16.65
C PRO A 117 13.53 -15.18 -16.88
N ASN A 118 14.63 -15.13 -16.11
CA ASN A 118 15.77 -16.03 -16.26
C ASN A 118 16.63 -16.04 -14.97
N LEU A 119 17.15 -17.22 -14.59
CA LEU A 119 18.00 -17.37 -13.40
C LEU A 119 19.44 -16.85 -13.57
N GLN A 120 19.87 -16.63 -14.80
CA GLN A 120 21.16 -16.02 -15.15
C GLN A 120 20.97 -14.54 -15.50
N GLY A 121 21.91 -13.71 -15.06
CA GLY A 121 21.96 -12.29 -15.35
C GLY A 121 22.11 -11.45 -14.09
N SER A 122 21.89 -10.15 -14.27
CA SER A 122 21.86 -9.17 -13.19
C SER A 122 20.72 -8.20 -13.54
N ARG A 123 19.53 -8.45 -13.00
CA ARG A 123 18.31 -7.68 -13.31
C ARG A 123 17.92 -6.80 -12.14
N ALA A 124 17.31 -5.67 -12.45
CA ALA A 124 16.60 -4.89 -11.45
C ALA A 124 15.48 -5.71 -10.81
N VAL A 125 15.27 -5.48 -9.52
CA VAL A 125 14.32 -6.21 -8.68
C VAL A 125 13.26 -5.22 -8.19
N LEU A 126 12.00 -5.50 -8.45
CA LEU A 126 10.84 -4.78 -7.92
C LEU A 126 10.27 -5.57 -6.74
N VAL A 127 10.28 -5.00 -5.54
CA VAL A 127 9.63 -5.57 -4.36
C VAL A 127 8.24 -4.97 -4.26
N PHE A 128 7.23 -5.72 -4.67
CA PHE A 128 5.83 -5.27 -4.70
C PHE A 128 5.16 -5.49 -3.35
N ASP A 129 4.50 -4.44 -2.87
CA ASP A 129 3.67 -4.48 -1.68
C ASP A 129 2.46 -3.55 -1.81
N TYR A 130 1.27 -4.14 -1.75
CA TYR A 130 0.00 -3.44 -1.70
C TYR A 130 -0.80 -3.95 -0.51
N HIS A 131 -0.98 -3.07 0.46
CA HIS A 131 -1.95 -3.22 1.52
C HIS A 131 -2.76 -1.94 1.78
N ASP A 132 -4.01 -2.09 2.17
CA ASP A 132 -4.86 -0.98 2.61
C ASP A 132 -4.50 -0.66 4.07
N HIS A 133 -3.98 0.55 4.33
CA HIS A 133 -3.86 1.13 5.68
C HIS A 133 -3.09 0.34 6.75
N PHE A 134 -2.11 -0.46 6.33
CA PHE A 134 -1.45 -1.45 7.17
C PHE A 134 -2.40 -2.51 7.77
N GLN A 135 -3.62 -2.69 7.25
CA GLN A 135 -4.63 -3.62 7.80
C GLN A 135 -4.84 -4.88 6.93
N THR A 136 -4.91 -4.70 5.61
CA THR A 136 -5.32 -5.78 4.68
C THR A 136 -4.38 -5.83 3.47
N GLY A 137 -3.71 -6.96 3.24
CA GLY A 137 -2.75 -7.16 2.15
C GLY A 137 -3.31 -7.90 0.93
N PHE A 138 -2.73 -7.64 -0.25
CA PHE A 138 -3.20 -8.17 -1.54
C PHE A 138 -2.09 -8.74 -2.45
N ASN A 139 -0.96 -9.15 -1.88
CA ASN A 139 0.29 -9.42 -2.61
C ASN A 139 0.36 -10.78 -3.35
N GLY A 140 -0.71 -11.58 -3.28
CA GLY A 140 -0.78 -12.90 -3.93
C GLY A 140 -1.09 -12.82 -5.43
N THR A 141 -0.60 -13.80 -6.20
CA THR A 141 -0.79 -13.79 -7.67
C THR A 141 -2.23 -13.99 -8.12
N ARG A 142 -3.10 -14.45 -7.22
CA ARG A 142 -4.54 -14.54 -7.46
C ARG A 142 -5.20 -13.16 -7.46
N THR A 143 -4.59 -12.13 -6.88
CA THR A 143 -5.04 -10.75 -6.98
C THR A 143 -4.23 -9.99 -8.02
N TYR A 144 -2.92 -9.87 -7.80
CA TYR A 144 -1.99 -9.09 -8.63
C TYR A 144 -0.87 -10.00 -9.14
N SER A 145 -1.02 -10.49 -10.37
CA SER A 145 0.02 -11.30 -11.02
C SER A 145 1.04 -10.39 -11.73
N PRO A 146 2.35 -10.53 -11.48
CA PRO A 146 3.37 -9.62 -11.98
C PRO A 146 3.76 -9.85 -13.45
N GLN A 147 3.00 -10.67 -14.18
CA GLN A 147 3.35 -11.12 -15.53
C GLN A 147 3.64 -9.97 -16.50
N PHE A 148 2.98 -8.82 -16.38
CA PHE A 148 3.24 -7.70 -17.29
C PHE A 148 4.60 -7.07 -17.04
N LEU A 149 4.99 -6.88 -15.77
CA LEU A 149 6.30 -6.34 -15.40
C LEU A 149 7.43 -7.32 -15.76
N THR A 150 7.27 -8.62 -15.50
CA THR A 150 8.30 -9.62 -15.83
C THR A 150 8.66 -9.62 -17.33
N GLU A 151 7.74 -9.23 -18.22
CA GLU A 151 8.03 -9.13 -19.66
C GLU A 151 9.01 -8.01 -20.03
N GLU A 152 9.23 -7.05 -19.14
CA GLU A 152 10.16 -5.94 -19.26
C GLU A 152 11.54 -6.25 -18.65
N ASP A 153 11.93 -7.53 -18.55
CA ASP A 153 13.27 -7.97 -18.12
C ASP A 153 13.66 -7.48 -16.71
N VAL A 154 12.69 -7.50 -15.79
CA VAL A 154 12.86 -7.24 -14.36
C VAL A 154 12.40 -8.45 -13.55
N ILE A 155 12.94 -8.60 -12.34
CA ILE A 155 12.43 -9.56 -11.37
C ILE A 155 11.39 -8.86 -10.52
N VAL A 156 10.27 -9.52 -10.26
CA VAL A 156 9.30 -9.06 -9.27
C VAL A 156 9.35 -10.00 -8.06
N VAL A 157 9.39 -9.43 -6.87
CA VAL A 157 9.27 -10.13 -5.60
C VAL A 157 8.02 -9.60 -4.89
N SER A 158 7.08 -10.46 -4.53
CA SER A 158 5.99 -10.07 -3.62
C SER A 158 6.30 -10.54 -2.21
N VAL A 159 6.05 -9.69 -1.21
CA VAL A 159 6.37 -9.97 0.20
C VAL A 159 5.08 -9.98 1.02
N SER A 160 4.91 -11.00 1.86
CA SER A 160 3.89 -11.02 2.90
C SER A 160 4.53 -10.72 4.25
N HIS A 161 3.95 -9.82 5.02
CA HIS A 161 4.39 -9.44 6.36
C HIS A 161 3.17 -9.18 7.24
N ARG A 162 3.33 -9.21 8.57
CA ARG A 162 2.20 -8.96 9.47
C ARG A 162 1.66 -7.54 9.30
N LEU A 163 0.33 -7.45 9.40
CA LEU A 163 -0.48 -6.24 9.29
C LEU A 163 -1.41 -6.16 10.50
N GLY A 164 -2.04 -5.00 10.67
CA GLY A 164 -3.04 -4.67 11.68
C GLY A 164 -2.55 -5.00 13.07
N LEU A 165 -3.48 -5.48 13.89
CA LEU A 165 -3.23 -5.94 15.25
C LEU A 165 -1.97 -6.82 15.39
N LEU A 166 -1.81 -7.86 14.57
CA LEU A 166 -0.71 -8.83 14.72
C LEU A 166 0.66 -8.24 14.35
N GLY A 167 0.70 -7.20 13.51
CA GLY A 167 1.92 -6.54 13.09
C GLY A 167 2.30 -5.32 13.93
N TYR A 168 1.32 -4.67 14.56
CA TYR A 168 1.49 -3.32 15.12
C TYR A 168 0.99 -3.12 16.55
N LEU A 169 0.39 -4.14 17.19
CA LEU A 169 0.16 -4.08 18.64
C LEU A 169 1.49 -3.92 19.37
N THR A 170 1.54 -2.98 20.30
CA THR A 170 2.72 -2.70 21.12
C THR A 170 2.34 -2.24 22.51
N THR A 171 3.22 -2.50 23.46
CA THR A 171 3.18 -1.94 24.81
C THR A 171 4.23 -0.83 24.99
N GLU A 172 4.91 -0.42 23.92
CA GLU A 172 5.96 0.62 23.93
C GLU A 172 7.17 0.28 24.83
N ASP A 173 7.38 -1.01 25.05
CA ASP A 173 8.51 -1.61 25.75
C ASP A 173 9.03 -2.86 25.00
N ASP A 174 10.07 -3.49 25.53
CA ASP A 174 10.72 -4.64 24.88
C ASP A 174 9.91 -5.94 24.96
N VAL A 175 8.81 -5.97 25.73
CA VAL A 175 7.95 -7.16 25.85
C VAL A 175 7.08 -7.29 24.62
N ILE A 176 6.39 -6.23 24.21
CA ILE A 176 5.71 -6.18 22.90
C ILE A 176 6.23 -4.98 22.12
N PRO A 177 7.38 -5.13 21.42
CA PRO A 177 8.01 -4.02 20.76
C PRO A 177 7.16 -3.52 19.58
N PRO A 178 7.25 -2.22 19.26
CA PRO A 178 6.54 -1.64 18.13
C PRO A 178 7.03 -2.18 16.79
N ASN A 179 6.20 -1.97 15.77
CA ASN A 179 6.56 -2.10 14.36
C ASN A 179 7.00 -3.50 13.90
N ASN A 180 6.47 -4.58 14.50
CA ASN A 180 6.79 -5.94 14.09
C ASN A 180 6.49 -6.22 12.61
N GLY A 181 5.43 -5.64 12.04
CA GLY A 181 5.15 -5.70 10.60
C GLY A 181 6.21 -5.04 9.73
N LEU A 182 6.86 -3.96 10.19
CA LEU A 182 8.00 -3.35 9.50
C LEU A 182 9.28 -4.18 9.69
N ARG A 183 9.48 -4.78 10.88
CA ARG A 183 10.59 -5.70 11.16
C ARG A 183 10.53 -6.92 10.24
N ASP A 184 9.33 -7.45 10.00
CA ASP A 184 9.08 -8.52 9.03
C ASP A 184 9.53 -8.11 7.63
N TYR A 185 9.10 -6.93 7.16
CA TYR A 185 9.46 -6.42 5.84
C TYR A 185 10.98 -6.20 5.71
N ILE A 186 11.63 -5.61 6.70
CA ILE A 186 13.10 -5.44 6.72
C ILE A 186 13.81 -6.79 6.68
N LEU A 187 13.33 -7.80 7.40
CA LEU A 187 13.90 -9.14 7.34
C LEU A 187 13.75 -9.78 5.96
N ALA A 188 12.60 -9.58 5.30
CA ALA A 188 12.41 -10.00 3.90
C ALA A 188 13.39 -9.27 2.96
N LEU A 189 13.61 -7.97 3.13
CA LEU A 189 14.60 -7.22 2.33
C LEU A 189 16.02 -7.73 2.55
N LYS A 190 16.40 -8.07 3.79
CA LYS A 190 17.69 -8.71 4.09
C LYS A 190 17.79 -10.07 3.39
N TRP A 191 16.73 -10.88 3.42
CA TRP A 191 16.69 -12.15 2.68
C TRP A 191 16.88 -11.94 1.17
N ILE A 192 16.19 -10.94 0.59
CA ILE A 192 16.32 -10.59 -0.84
C ILE A 192 17.76 -10.19 -1.15
N LYS A 193 18.36 -9.30 -0.34
CA LYS A 193 19.75 -8.87 -0.50
C LYS A 193 20.73 -10.05 -0.52
N GLU A 194 20.51 -11.04 0.34
CA GLU A 194 21.37 -12.22 0.44
C GLU A 194 21.19 -13.21 -0.73
N ASN A 195 19.96 -13.38 -1.23
CA ASN A 195 19.60 -14.51 -2.09
C ASN A 195 19.25 -14.15 -3.54
N ILE A 196 18.84 -12.91 -3.85
CA ILE A 196 18.20 -12.59 -5.14
C ILE A 196 19.12 -12.78 -6.35
N LYS A 197 20.44 -12.71 -6.15
CA LYS A 197 21.45 -13.03 -7.17
C LYS A 197 21.31 -14.46 -7.73
N LEU A 198 20.84 -15.40 -6.91
CA LEU A 198 20.63 -16.79 -7.28
C LEU A 198 19.42 -16.97 -8.20
N PHE A 199 18.56 -15.96 -8.27
CA PHE A 199 17.38 -15.88 -9.13
C PHE A 199 17.62 -14.98 -10.36
N GLY A 200 18.87 -14.57 -10.61
CA GLY A 200 19.26 -13.69 -11.71
C GLY A 200 19.09 -12.19 -11.45
N GLY A 201 18.88 -11.81 -10.19
CA GLY A 201 18.66 -10.44 -9.75
C GLY A 201 19.92 -9.74 -9.29
N ASP A 202 19.86 -8.42 -9.23
CA ASP A 202 20.92 -7.57 -8.72
C ASP A 202 20.53 -7.08 -7.31
N PRO A 203 21.25 -7.50 -6.24
CA PRO A 203 20.93 -7.07 -4.89
C PRO A 203 21.18 -5.56 -4.68
N ASP A 204 21.89 -4.89 -5.57
CA ASP A 204 22.15 -3.43 -5.51
C ASP A 204 21.19 -2.62 -6.39
N ARG A 205 20.27 -3.27 -7.13
CA ARG A 205 19.19 -2.62 -7.89
C ARG A 205 17.80 -3.09 -7.46
N VAL A 206 17.57 -3.06 -6.15
CA VAL A 206 16.28 -3.36 -5.53
C VAL A 206 15.44 -2.08 -5.44
N THR A 207 14.23 -2.10 -5.97
CA THR A 207 13.25 -1.01 -5.94
C THR A 207 12.06 -1.43 -5.12
N LEU A 208 11.69 -0.67 -4.09
CA LEU A 208 10.46 -0.92 -3.34
C LEU A 208 9.29 -0.32 -4.11
N MET A 209 8.24 -1.09 -4.39
CA MET A 209 7.05 -0.64 -5.11
C MET A 209 5.82 -0.82 -4.24
N GLY A 210 5.47 0.25 -3.54
CA GLY A 210 4.40 0.28 -2.55
C GLY A 210 3.14 0.96 -3.04
N CYS A 211 1.97 0.39 -2.74
CA CYS A 211 0.66 1.01 -2.98
C CYS A 211 -0.13 1.21 -1.68
N GLN A 212 -0.78 2.37 -1.54
CA GLN A 212 -1.45 2.84 -0.32
C GLN A 212 -0.55 2.70 0.91
N GLY A 213 -0.90 1.81 1.86
CA GLY A 213 -0.10 1.60 3.04
C GLY A 213 1.30 1.06 2.70
N GLY A 214 1.45 0.28 1.63
CA GLY A 214 2.77 -0.16 1.15
C GLY A 214 3.61 1.02 0.64
N GLY A 215 2.95 2.04 0.08
CA GLY A 215 3.59 3.32 -0.28
C GLY A 215 4.03 4.09 0.96
N ALA A 216 3.19 4.12 1.99
CA ALA A 216 3.53 4.69 3.30
C ALA A 216 4.67 3.94 3.99
N LEU A 217 4.70 2.61 3.89
CA LEU A 217 5.80 1.75 4.35
C LEU A 217 7.11 2.13 3.65
N ALA A 218 7.12 2.12 2.32
CA ALA A 218 8.31 2.49 1.54
C ALA A 218 8.79 3.91 1.84
N ASN A 219 7.85 4.85 2.06
CA ASN A 219 8.18 6.21 2.46
C ASN A 219 8.82 6.27 3.85
N ASN A 220 8.32 5.51 4.84
CA ASN A 220 8.93 5.43 6.17
C ASN A 220 10.37 4.95 6.10
N LEU A 221 10.67 4.00 5.21
CA LEU A 221 12.03 3.49 5.03
C LEU A 221 13.02 4.54 4.49
N LEU A 222 12.58 5.67 3.93
CA LEU A 222 13.50 6.79 3.60
C LEU A 222 14.16 7.39 4.86
N TYR A 223 13.44 7.37 5.97
CA TYR A 223 13.86 7.96 7.25
C TYR A 223 14.49 6.93 8.21
N SER A 224 14.52 5.65 7.83
CA SER A 224 14.94 4.55 8.70
C SER A 224 16.41 4.17 8.52
N GLU A 225 17.23 4.35 9.55
CA GLU A 225 18.62 3.84 9.55
C GLU A 225 18.68 2.31 9.47
N ALA A 226 17.69 1.60 10.04
CA ALA A 226 17.59 0.14 9.97
C ALA A 226 17.41 -0.40 8.52
N ALA A 227 16.96 0.45 7.59
CA ALA A 227 16.73 0.09 6.20
C ALA A 227 17.91 0.41 5.26
N LYS A 228 19.00 0.96 5.80
CA LYS A 228 20.12 1.48 5.01
C LYS A 228 20.80 0.41 4.17
N GLY A 229 20.96 0.70 2.88
CA GLY A 229 21.59 -0.20 1.90
C GLY A 229 20.75 -1.40 1.46
N LEU A 230 19.48 -1.50 1.89
CA LEU A 230 18.58 -2.60 1.50
C LEU A 230 17.84 -2.37 0.18
N PHE A 231 17.80 -1.12 -0.31
CA PHE A 231 17.14 -0.74 -1.56
C PHE A 231 17.90 0.40 -2.25
N HIS A 232 17.63 0.60 -3.53
CA HIS A 232 18.28 1.59 -4.40
C HIS A 232 17.32 2.62 -4.97
N ALA A 233 16.00 2.38 -4.91
CA ALA A 233 14.95 3.27 -5.39
C ALA A 233 13.61 2.91 -4.72
N ILE A 234 12.65 3.83 -4.70
CA ILE A 234 11.29 3.54 -4.23
C ILE A 234 10.21 4.14 -5.13
N THR A 235 9.07 3.46 -5.16
CA THR A 235 7.84 3.85 -5.84
C THR A 235 6.73 3.97 -4.79
N ILE A 236 6.19 5.17 -4.62
CA ILE A 236 5.15 5.53 -3.66
C ILE A 236 3.85 5.80 -4.44
N GLN A 237 2.93 4.84 -4.42
CA GLN A 237 1.67 4.92 -5.17
C GLN A 237 0.48 5.11 -4.24
N SER A 238 -0.18 6.26 -4.30
CA SER A 238 -1.46 6.52 -3.62
C SER A 238 -1.46 6.33 -2.09
N GLY A 239 -0.31 6.47 -1.41
CA GLY A 239 -0.23 6.51 0.05
C GLY A 239 1.17 6.86 0.55
N THR A 240 1.25 7.57 1.68
CA THR A 240 2.51 8.13 2.22
C THR A 240 2.49 8.10 3.74
N ALA A 241 3.68 8.04 4.35
CA ALA A 241 3.83 8.16 5.80
C ALA A 241 3.23 9.48 6.33
N HIS A 242 3.13 10.54 5.51
CA HIS A 242 2.56 11.83 5.87
C HIS A 242 1.03 11.82 6.08
N GLU A 243 0.34 10.74 5.70
CA GLU A 243 -1.12 10.63 5.91
C GLU A 243 -1.43 10.61 7.41
N PRO A 244 -2.36 11.44 7.91
CA PRO A 244 -2.61 11.60 9.35
C PRO A 244 -3.17 10.36 10.05
N LYS A 245 -3.60 9.36 9.27
CA LYS A 245 -4.18 8.10 9.76
C LYS A 245 -3.21 7.09 10.35
N TYR A 246 -1.92 7.38 10.25
CA TYR A 246 -0.85 6.59 10.87
C TYR A 246 -0.26 7.32 12.08
N PHE A 247 0.53 6.59 12.88
CA PHE A 247 1.11 7.06 14.14
C PHE A 247 0.03 7.35 15.20
N PRO A 248 -0.70 6.31 15.64
CA PRO A 248 -1.68 6.42 16.71
C PRO A 248 -1.06 7.05 17.96
N LYS A 249 -1.88 7.82 18.69
CA LYS A 249 -1.53 8.27 20.04
C LYS A 249 -1.83 7.15 21.03
N ASN A 250 -0.97 7.01 22.03
CA ASN A 250 -1.11 6.05 23.13
C ASN A 250 -1.34 4.58 22.67
N PRO A 251 -0.47 4.02 21.80
CA PRO A 251 -0.67 2.65 21.30
C PRO A 251 -0.63 1.59 22.41
N ARG A 252 0.06 1.86 23.53
CA ARG A 252 0.00 1.02 24.73
C ARG A 252 -1.42 0.89 25.27
N ASP A 253 -2.18 1.97 25.34
CA ASP A 253 -3.55 1.95 25.88
C ASP A 253 -4.47 1.11 25.01
N TYR A 254 -4.30 1.13 23.67
CA TYR A 254 -5.03 0.24 22.77
C TYR A 254 -4.74 -1.25 23.04
N ALA A 255 -3.49 -1.59 23.35
CA ALA A 255 -3.11 -2.96 23.67
C ALA A 255 -3.78 -3.46 24.96
N PHE A 256 -3.75 -2.66 26.03
CA PHE A 256 -4.40 -3.00 27.30
C PHE A 256 -5.94 -2.99 27.20
N LYS A 257 -6.52 -2.04 26.46
CA LYS A 257 -7.96 -2.00 26.18
C LYS A 257 -8.41 -3.24 25.45
N LEU A 258 -7.65 -3.72 24.45
CA LEU A 258 -7.94 -4.99 23.79
C LEU A 258 -7.92 -6.15 24.80
N GLY A 259 -6.89 -6.21 25.65
CA GLY A 259 -6.79 -7.22 26.72
C GLY A 259 -8.03 -7.25 27.62
N GLY A 260 -8.51 -6.09 28.06
CA GLY A 260 -9.73 -5.97 28.84
C GLY A 260 -10.99 -6.44 28.09
N LEU A 261 -11.14 -6.08 26.81
CA LEU A 261 -12.29 -6.52 25.98
C LEU A 261 -12.39 -8.03 25.82
N ILE A 262 -11.27 -8.75 25.93
CA ILE A 262 -11.22 -10.22 25.81
C ILE A 262 -10.96 -10.93 27.14
N GLU A 263 -11.12 -10.22 28.26
CA GLU A 263 -11.04 -10.72 29.63
C GLU A 263 -9.64 -11.20 30.07
N ILE A 264 -8.58 -10.54 29.58
CA ILE A 264 -7.22 -10.72 30.10
C ILE A 264 -6.98 -9.73 31.24
N GLU A 265 -6.89 -10.24 32.47
CA GLU A 265 -6.48 -9.46 33.64
C GLU A 265 -4.96 -9.24 33.62
N ALA A 266 -4.51 -8.11 33.07
CA ALA A 266 -3.09 -7.76 32.99
C ALA A 266 -2.83 -6.34 33.50
N GLU A 267 -1.94 -6.22 34.50
CA GLU A 267 -1.42 -4.95 34.99
C GLU A 267 -0.07 -4.58 34.35
N ASP A 268 0.57 -5.54 33.66
CA ASP A 268 1.87 -5.40 33.04
C ASP A 268 1.93 -6.06 31.65
N SER A 269 2.94 -5.68 30.86
CA SER A 269 3.08 -6.10 29.46
C SER A 269 3.36 -7.59 29.30
N SER A 270 4.01 -8.23 30.27
CA SER A 270 4.35 -9.66 30.23
C SER A 270 3.13 -10.52 30.47
N THR A 271 2.30 -10.15 31.47
CA THR A 271 1.00 -10.78 31.71
C THR A 271 0.07 -10.60 30.51
N LEU A 272 0.01 -9.38 29.95
CA LEU A 272 -0.79 -9.11 28.75
C LEU A 272 -0.34 -9.96 27.56
N LEU A 273 0.97 -9.99 27.26
CA LEU A 273 1.52 -10.78 26.16
C LEU A 273 1.14 -12.26 26.29
N LYS A 274 1.34 -12.85 27.48
CA LYS A 274 1.03 -14.26 27.71
C LYS A 274 -0.45 -14.56 27.44
N GLY A 275 -1.35 -13.71 27.96
CA GLY A 275 -2.78 -13.84 27.68
C GLY A 275 -3.10 -13.73 26.18
N LEU A 276 -2.52 -12.76 25.48
CA LEU A 276 -2.73 -12.56 24.04
C LEU A 276 -2.19 -13.72 23.18
N GLN A 277 -1.15 -14.42 23.64
CA GLN A 277 -0.58 -15.59 22.95
C GLN A 277 -1.43 -16.86 23.13
N GLU A 278 -2.22 -16.95 24.20
CA GLU A 278 -3.11 -18.09 24.48
C GLU A 278 -4.47 -17.97 23.77
N VAL A 279 -4.87 -16.77 23.32
CA VAL A 279 -6.16 -16.51 22.68
C VAL A 279 -6.14 -16.84 21.17
N GLU A 280 -7.22 -17.37 20.62
CA GLU A 280 -7.34 -17.54 19.16
C GLU A 280 -7.41 -16.18 18.44
N PHE A 281 -6.72 -16.05 17.29
CA PHE A 281 -6.65 -14.77 16.59
C PHE A 281 -8.02 -14.25 16.15
N GLN A 282 -9.02 -15.11 15.93
CA GLN A 282 -10.39 -14.70 15.61
C GLN A 282 -10.97 -13.80 16.69
N LYS A 283 -10.89 -14.20 17.97
CA LYS A 283 -11.39 -13.40 19.10
C LYS A 283 -10.69 -12.05 19.16
N LEU A 284 -9.39 -12.00 18.83
CA LEU A 284 -8.62 -10.76 18.81
C LEU A 284 -9.12 -9.80 17.73
N ILE A 285 -9.26 -10.26 16.49
CA ILE A 285 -9.70 -9.44 15.35
C ILE A 285 -11.16 -9.01 15.51
N GLU A 286 -12.03 -9.86 16.06
CA GLU A 286 -13.43 -9.51 16.34
C GLU A 286 -13.58 -8.35 17.33
N ASN A 287 -12.60 -8.16 18.22
CA ASN A 287 -12.60 -7.10 19.23
C ASN A 287 -11.73 -5.89 18.86
N GLU A 288 -11.05 -5.91 17.71
CA GLU A 288 -10.18 -4.82 17.23
C GLU A 288 -10.94 -3.49 17.08
N ALA A 289 -12.17 -3.52 16.54
CA ALA A 289 -12.97 -2.30 16.41
C ALA A 289 -13.35 -1.67 17.77
N GLY A 290 -13.40 -2.47 18.84
CA GLY A 290 -13.73 -2.01 20.19
C GLY A 290 -12.64 -1.13 20.82
N VAL A 291 -11.41 -1.19 20.31
CA VAL A 291 -10.32 -0.35 20.85
C VAL A 291 -10.34 1.08 20.33
N LEU A 292 -11.03 1.34 19.21
CA LEU A 292 -11.06 2.65 18.56
C LEU A 292 -11.42 3.77 19.55
N ASP A 293 -10.70 4.88 19.42
CA ASP A 293 -10.90 6.09 20.22
C ASP A 293 -11.69 7.10 19.40
N PHE A 294 -13.02 6.98 19.49
CA PHE A 294 -13.93 7.90 18.82
C PHE A 294 -13.82 9.33 19.39
N GLU A 295 -13.43 9.49 20.65
CA GLU A 295 -13.20 10.81 21.25
C GLU A 295 -11.97 11.49 20.64
N TYR A 296 -10.89 10.73 20.39
CA TYR A 296 -9.74 11.26 19.68
C TYR A 296 -10.10 11.71 18.24
N PHE A 297 -10.88 10.89 17.52
CA PHE A 297 -11.39 11.26 16.21
C PHE A 297 -12.20 12.57 16.26
N ASP A 298 -13.11 12.67 17.23
CA ASP A 298 -13.99 13.83 17.42
C ASP A 298 -13.21 15.11 17.75
N THR A 299 -12.17 14.99 18.57
CA THR A 299 -11.40 16.14 19.08
C THR A 299 -10.31 16.60 18.13
N HIS A 300 -9.67 15.71 17.38
CA HIS A 300 -8.51 16.03 16.54
C HIS A 300 -8.83 16.07 15.05
N GLN A 301 -10.03 15.62 14.64
CA GLN A 301 -10.44 15.58 13.23
C GLN A 301 -9.48 14.74 12.35
N LEU A 302 -8.84 13.73 12.96
CA LEU A 302 -7.97 12.76 12.29
C LEU A 302 -8.60 11.38 12.39
N ASN A 303 -8.79 10.72 11.25
CA ASN A 303 -9.01 9.28 11.22
C ASN A 303 -7.72 8.61 11.70
N ILE A 304 -7.77 7.64 12.62
CA ILE A 304 -6.58 6.94 13.14
C ILE A 304 -6.79 5.43 13.11
N TYR A 305 -5.79 4.71 12.60
CA TYR A 305 -5.70 3.26 12.78
C TYR A 305 -4.94 2.94 14.08
N PRO A 306 -5.55 2.19 15.03
CA PRO A 306 -4.97 1.94 16.35
C PRO A 306 -3.73 1.02 16.27
N PHE A 307 -3.71 0.14 15.27
CA PHE A 307 -2.60 -0.78 15.01
C PHE A 307 -1.96 -0.45 13.67
N ALA A 308 -1.09 0.55 13.68
CA ALA A 308 -0.34 1.07 12.55
C ALA A 308 1.09 1.46 13.02
N PRO A 309 2.00 1.92 12.13
CA PRO A 309 3.36 2.27 12.54
C PRO A 309 3.40 3.27 13.71
N VAL A 310 4.33 3.04 14.64
CA VAL A 310 4.54 3.82 15.87
C VAL A 310 5.94 4.43 15.87
N VAL A 311 6.09 5.61 16.47
CA VAL A 311 7.41 6.22 16.71
C VAL A 311 8.05 5.53 17.92
N GLU A 312 9.21 4.93 17.69
CA GLU A 312 9.99 4.17 18.66
C GLU A 312 10.93 5.09 19.45
N LYS A 313 11.33 4.63 20.64
CA LYS A 313 12.49 5.20 21.33
C LYS A 313 13.73 4.92 20.48
N ASP A 314 14.66 5.87 20.47
CA ASP A 314 15.91 5.71 19.73
C ASP A 314 16.71 4.51 20.25
N GLY A 315 17.32 3.76 19.33
CA GLY A 315 17.98 2.51 19.62
C GLY A 315 18.50 1.81 18.36
N PRO A 316 19.43 0.84 18.51
CA PRO A 316 20.10 0.20 17.37
C PRO A 316 19.14 -0.58 16.46
N GLU A 317 17.99 -1.01 17.00
CA GLU A 317 16.98 -1.76 16.25
C GLU A 317 15.71 -0.93 15.96
N ALA A 318 15.71 0.37 16.25
CA ALA A 318 14.57 1.24 15.98
C ALA A 318 14.41 1.45 14.46
N ILE A 319 13.18 1.32 13.96
CA ILE A 319 12.87 1.52 12.55
C ILE A 319 12.42 2.96 12.30
N ILE A 320 11.51 3.47 13.14
CA ILE A 320 10.95 4.82 13.03
C ILE A 320 11.20 5.56 14.33
N THR A 321 12.11 6.52 14.35
CA THR A 321 12.42 7.31 15.56
C THR A 321 11.81 8.71 15.53
N THR A 322 11.26 9.12 14.39
CA THR A 322 10.63 10.43 14.21
C THR A 322 9.45 10.35 13.26
N LEU A 323 8.47 11.25 13.42
CA LEU A 323 7.44 11.47 12.42
C LEU A 323 8.05 11.97 11.10
N PRO A 324 7.49 11.59 9.93
CA PRO A 324 8.07 11.90 8.63
C PRO A 324 8.08 13.41 8.31
N GLU A 325 7.22 14.22 8.94
CA GLU A 325 7.26 15.68 8.80
C GLU A 325 8.56 16.27 9.34
N ASN A 326 9.03 15.72 10.46
CA ASN A 326 10.16 16.24 11.24
C ASN A 326 11.46 15.45 11.00
N GLY A 327 11.36 14.24 10.46
CA GLY A 327 12.50 13.37 10.18
C GLY A 327 13.36 13.87 9.03
N GLN A 328 14.66 13.55 9.08
CA GLN A 328 15.60 13.78 7.98
C GLN A 328 15.70 12.52 7.12
N ILE A 329 15.68 12.67 5.80
CA ILE A 329 15.93 11.52 4.91
C ILE A 329 17.38 11.03 5.06
N VAL A 330 17.55 9.76 5.39
CA VAL A 330 18.85 9.10 5.57
C VAL A 330 19.18 8.10 4.46
N ASN A 331 18.17 7.65 3.71
CA ASN A 331 18.30 6.81 2.53
C ASN A 331 18.10 7.64 1.25
N ASP A 332 19.19 8.22 0.75
CA ASP A 332 19.18 9.02 -0.48
C ASP A 332 19.12 8.12 -1.73
N VAL A 333 17.90 7.93 -2.26
CA VAL A 333 17.62 7.12 -3.45
C VAL A 333 16.63 7.82 -4.38
N PRO A 334 16.56 7.47 -5.68
CA PRO A 334 15.51 7.96 -6.57
C PRO A 334 14.10 7.57 -6.07
N VAL A 335 13.16 8.49 -6.21
CA VAL A 335 11.76 8.31 -5.80
C VAL A 335 10.81 8.56 -6.96
N LEU A 336 9.88 7.65 -7.19
CA LEU A 336 8.70 7.86 -8.04
C LEU A 336 7.48 7.91 -7.14
N ILE A 337 6.82 9.06 -7.02
CA ILE A 337 5.64 9.26 -6.17
C ILE A 337 4.43 9.62 -7.03
N GLY A 338 3.21 9.32 -6.61
CA GLY A 338 2.00 9.73 -7.34
C GLY A 338 0.69 9.29 -6.74
N PHE A 339 -0.39 9.72 -7.37
CA PHE A 339 -1.77 9.44 -6.98
C PHE A 339 -2.71 9.39 -8.18
N ASN A 340 -3.93 8.90 -7.95
CA ASN A 340 -4.98 8.75 -8.94
C ASN A 340 -5.98 9.91 -8.88
N SER A 341 -6.64 10.23 -9.99
CA SER A 341 -7.45 11.44 -10.08
C SER A 341 -8.69 11.47 -9.19
N ARG A 342 -9.14 10.33 -8.64
CA ARG A 342 -10.33 10.18 -7.79
C ARG A 342 -10.11 9.21 -6.61
N GLU A 343 -9.00 9.38 -5.88
CA GLU A 343 -8.68 8.57 -4.67
C GLU A 343 -9.88 8.40 -3.72
N GLY A 344 -10.56 9.50 -3.38
CA GLY A 344 -11.61 9.52 -2.37
C GLY A 344 -12.93 8.86 -2.76
N LEU A 345 -13.03 8.25 -3.94
CA LEU A 345 -14.18 7.38 -4.25
C LEU A 345 -14.15 6.11 -3.40
N GLU A 346 -12.97 5.55 -3.15
CA GLU A 346 -12.88 4.35 -2.32
C GLU A 346 -13.07 4.67 -0.83
N TYR A 347 -12.38 5.70 -0.34
CA TYR A 347 -12.50 6.13 1.06
C TYR A 347 -13.92 6.56 1.44
N ASN A 348 -14.75 6.91 0.45
CA ASN A 348 -16.15 7.29 0.61
C ASN A 348 -17.13 6.20 0.15
N SER A 349 -16.68 4.95 0.01
CA SER A 349 -17.47 3.87 -0.58
C SER A 349 -18.77 3.57 0.17
N GLU A 350 -18.77 3.70 1.50
CA GLU A 350 -19.98 3.50 2.32
C GLU A 350 -21.10 4.48 1.95
N ILE A 351 -20.77 5.77 1.83
CA ILE A 351 -21.73 6.81 1.41
C ILE A 351 -22.14 6.60 -0.06
N LEU A 352 -21.23 6.13 -0.92
CA LEU A 352 -21.56 5.83 -2.32
C LEU A 352 -22.51 4.63 -2.45
N PHE A 353 -22.40 3.62 -1.59
CA PHE A 353 -23.23 2.42 -1.60
C PHE A 353 -24.57 2.66 -0.90
N GLU A 354 -24.55 3.40 0.21
CA GLU A 354 -25.74 3.77 0.98
C GLU A 354 -25.87 5.29 1.19
N PRO A 355 -26.24 6.05 0.14
CA PRO A 355 -26.35 7.51 0.19
C PRO A 355 -27.32 8.08 1.24
N ARG A 356 -28.22 7.25 1.77
CA ARG A 356 -29.18 7.63 2.83
C ARG A 356 -28.46 8.00 4.14
N ILE A 357 -27.24 7.51 4.33
CA ILE A 357 -26.40 7.76 5.50
C ILE A 357 -26.03 9.26 5.61
N ILE A 358 -26.04 10.01 4.51
CA ILE A 358 -25.79 11.47 4.52
C ILE A 358 -26.74 12.22 5.45
N ASN A 359 -28.01 11.78 5.55
CA ASN A 359 -29.00 12.46 6.39
C ASN A 359 -28.89 12.07 7.87
N SER A 360 -28.17 11.00 8.20
CA SER A 360 -27.97 10.52 9.58
C SER A 360 -26.58 10.80 10.13
N HIS A 361 -25.62 11.13 9.26
CA HIS A 361 -24.24 11.45 9.64
C HIS A 361 -24.03 12.96 9.62
N GLU A 362 -23.60 13.50 10.76
CA GLU A 362 -22.95 14.78 10.76
C GLU A 362 -21.73 14.71 9.83
N THR A 363 -21.59 15.68 8.92
CA THR A 363 -20.44 15.71 8.01
C THR A 363 -19.18 16.01 8.82
N PHE A 364 -18.43 14.96 9.15
CA PHE A 364 -17.16 15.09 9.84
C PHE A 364 -16.10 15.71 8.93
N ILE A 365 -15.39 16.69 9.47
CA ILE A 365 -14.26 17.31 8.78
C ILE A 365 -13.00 16.53 9.13
N HIS A 366 -12.16 16.29 8.12
CA HIS A 366 -10.90 15.59 8.20
C HIS A 366 -9.78 16.56 7.87
N PHE A 367 -8.74 16.54 8.69
CA PHE A 367 -7.52 17.27 8.41
C PHE A 367 -6.63 16.51 7.42
N PRO A 368 -6.02 17.20 6.44
CA PRO A 368 -5.20 16.57 5.42
C PRO A 368 -3.81 16.15 5.92
N ILE A 369 -3.39 16.64 7.08
CA ILE A 369 -2.07 16.40 7.70
C ILE A 369 -2.19 16.38 9.22
N ARG A 370 -1.16 15.86 9.90
CA ARG A 370 -1.00 16.02 11.35
C ARG A 370 -0.66 17.48 11.67
N SER A 371 -1.61 18.19 12.28
CA SER A 371 -1.41 19.55 12.83
C SER A 371 -1.05 19.50 14.32
N ASN A 372 -0.43 20.57 14.82
CA ASN A 372 -0.21 20.82 16.25
C ASN A 372 -1.41 21.52 16.93
N PHE A 373 -2.50 21.73 16.19
CA PHE A 373 -3.73 22.33 16.67
C PHE A 373 -4.93 21.48 16.29
N ARG A 374 -6.03 21.67 17.02
CA ARG A 374 -7.31 20.99 16.84
C ARG A 374 -8.49 21.95 16.96
N PHE A 375 -9.68 21.48 16.61
CA PHE A 375 -10.92 22.24 16.77
C PHE A 375 -11.79 21.63 17.86
N ASP A 376 -12.32 22.47 18.73
CA ASP A 376 -13.47 22.11 19.55
C ASP A 376 -14.73 22.20 18.68
N ARG A 377 -15.47 21.09 18.57
CA ARG A 377 -16.71 21.00 17.79
C ARG A 377 -17.79 21.96 18.27
N ASN A 378 -17.72 22.41 19.52
CA ASN A 378 -18.66 23.37 20.09
C ASN A 378 -18.25 24.84 19.85
N ASN A 379 -17.09 25.08 19.26
CA ASN A 379 -16.58 26.42 18.97
C ASN A 379 -16.97 26.85 17.55
N SER A 380 -17.37 28.11 17.37
CA SER A 380 -17.73 28.66 16.05
C SER A 380 -16.57 28.67 15.04
N ALA A 381 -15.33 28.51 15.49
CA ALA A 381 -14.19 28.25 14.62
C ALA A 381 -14.33 26.93 13.84
N TYR A 382 -14.92 25.89 14.42
CA TYR A 382 -15.18 24.62 13.73
C TYR A 382 -16.23 24.77 12.64
N ASP A 383 -17.31 25.51 12.93
CA ASP A 383 -18.34 25.83 11.93
C ASP A 383 -17.74 26.64 10.77
N SER A 384 -16.88 27.62 11.08
CA SER A 384 -16.18 28.42 10.07
C SER A 384 -15.30 27.55 9.15
N LEU A 385 -14.59 26.57 9.73
CA LEU A 385 -13.77 25.64 8.96
C LEU A 385 -14.65 24.77 8.05
N LYS A 386 -15.74 24.24 8.59
CA LYS A 386 -16.70 23.43 7.84
C LYS A 386 -17.26 24.23 6.66
N ASP A 387 -17.65 25.47 6.87
CA ASP A 387 -18.16 26.36 5.82
C ASP A 387 -17.10 26.66 4.75
N ASP A 388 -15.85 26.92 5.14
CA ASP A 388 -14.73 27.13 4.21
C ASP A 388 -14.56 25.91 3.28
N ILE A 389 -14.56 24.70 3.85
CA ILE A 389 -14.39 23.43 3.11
C ILE A 389 -15.59 23.16 2.19
N ILE A 390 -16.80 23.24 2.74
CA ILE A 390 -18.03 22.94 2.02
C ILE A 390 -18.23 23.93 0.86
N THR A 391 -17.98 25.22 1.08
CA THR A 391 -18.08 26.25 0.04
C THR A 391 -17.05 26.04 -1.07
N PHE A 392 -15.84 25.60 -0.73
CA PHE A 392 -14.80 25.36 -1.72
C PHE A 392 -15.04 24.12 -2.57
N TYR A 393 -15.44 23.01 -1.95
CA TYR A 393 -15.58 21.71 -2.64
C TYR A 393 -16.97 21.48 -3.23
N LEU A 394 -18.04 21.96 -2.58
CA LEU A 394 -19.42 21.66 -2.97
C LEU A 394 -20.10 22.90 -3.54
N LYS A 395 -20.47 22.87 -4.81
CA LYS A 395 -21.10 24.03 -5.46
C LYS A 395 -22.43 24.43 -4.83
N ALA A 396 -23.13 23.47 -4.24
CA ALA A 396 -24.41 23.69 -3.57
C ALA A 396 -24.24 24.35 -2.19
N GLY A 397 -23.03 24.41 -1.63
CA GLY A 397 -22.81 24.89 -0.26
C GLY A 397 -23.28 23.93 0.84
N TYR A 398 -23.65 22.68 0.51
CA TYR A 398 -23.97 21.62 1.47
C TYR A 398 -23.87 20.24 0.80
N LEU A 399 -23.68 19.19 1.60
CA LEU A 399 -23.64 17.80 1.12
C LEU A 399 -25.06 17.27 0.88
N ASN A 400 -25.26 16.64 -0.29
CA ASN A 400 -26.49 15.95 -0.64
C ASN A 400 -26.23 14.80 -1.62
N TYR A 401 -27.28 14.04 -1.94
CA TYR A 401 -27.20 12.89 -2.82
C TYR A 401 -26.54 13.18 -4.18
N ASN A 402 -26.75 14.37 -4.75
CA ASN A 402 -26.32 14.69 -6.11
C ASN A 402 -24.85 15.15 -6.20
N ASN A 403 -24.20 15.47 -5.07
CA ASN A 403 -22.83 15.97 -5.05
C ASN A 403 -21.85 15.10 -4.25
N ILE A 404 -22.20 13.84 -3.98
CA ILE A 404 -21.31 12.87 -3.30
C ILE A 404 -19.96 12.76 -4.01
N ILE A 405 -19.94 12.89 -5.33
CA ILE A 405 -18.69 12.79 -6.09
C ILE A 405 -17.82 14.04 -5.90
N GLU A 406 -18.41 15.23 -5.75
CA GLU A 406 -17.68 16.45 -5.35
C GLU A 406 -17.10 16.26 -3.94
N TYR A 407 -17.87 15.67 -3.03
CA TYR A 407 -17.43 15.33 -1.68
C TYR A 407 -16.28 14.30 -1.68
N SER A 408 -16.31 13.30 -2.57
CA SER A 408 -15.20 12.36 -2.74
C SER A 408 -13.89 13.03 -3.20
N VAL A 409 -13.95 14.20 -3.86
CA VAL A 409 -12.73 14.98 -4.17
C VAL A 409 -12.13 15.57 -2.89
N TYR A 410 -12.96 16.09 -2.00
CA TYR A 410 -12.54 16.55 -0.67
C TYR A 410 -11.94 15.42 0.15
N ILE A 411 -12.64 14.28 0.26
CA ILE A 411 -12.17 13.11 0.99
C ILE A 411 -10.82 12.62 0.44
N GLY A 412 -10.66 12.61 -0.89
CA GLY A 412 -9.40 12.24 -1.51
C GLY A 412 -8.24 13.17 -1.13
N ASP A 413 -8.50 14.48 -0.98
CA ASP A 413 -7.47 15.43 -0.55
C ASP A 413 -7.15 15.31 0.93
N ALA A 414 -8.18 15.20 1.77
CA ALA A 414 -8.05 15.09 3.22
C ALA A 414 -7.41 13.76 3.66
N LEU A 415 -7.62 12.67 2.93
CA LEU A 415 -7.13 11.35 3.36
C LEU A 415 -5.91 10.83 2.60
N ALA A 416 -5.51 11.49 1.51
CA ALA A 416 -4.37 11.05 0.70
C ALA A 416 -3.64 12.18 -0.07
N ASN A 417 -4.30 12.86 -1.02
CA ASN A 417 -3.61 13.63 -2.05
C ASN A 417 -2.77 14.79 -1.50
N TYR A 418 -3.29 15.52 -0.50
CA TYR A 418 -2.56 16.66 0.05
C TYR A 418 -1.34 16.21 0.87
N ALA A 419 -1.47 15.11 1.63
CA ALA A 419 -0.34 14.47 2.29
C ALA A 419 0.72 13.99 1.27
N LEU A 420 0.30 13.34 0.18
CA LEU A 420 1.19 12.89 -0.91
C LEU A 420 1.93 14.05 -1.57
N ASN A 421 1.23 15.15 -1.84
CA ASN A 421 1.83 16.36 -2.42
C ASN A 421 2.81 17.01 -1.45
N THR A 422 2.51 17.04 -0.15
CA THR A 422 3.42 17.51 0.91
C THR A 422 4.67 16.64 1.01
N ALA A 423 4.50 15.32 1.01
CA ALA A 423 5.60 14.35 0.98
C ALA A 423 6.48 14.55 -0.25
N ALA A 424 5.88 14.70 -1.44
CA ALA A 424 6.61 14.93 -2.69
C ALA A 424 7.48 16.21 -2.63
N LYS A 425 6.95 17.31 -2.06
CA LYS A 425 7.72 18.56 -1.86
C LYS A 425 8.89 18.38 -0.90
N LYS A 426 8.67 17.71 0.25
CA LYS A 426 9.74 17.46 1.23
C LYS A 426 10.82 16.57 0.63
N ILE A 427 10.42 15.45 0.06
CA ILE A 427 11.30 14.46 -0.56
C ILE A 427 12.15 15.10 -1.66
N SER A 428 11.56 15.89 -2.56
CA SER A 428 12.32 16.51 -3.66
C SER A 428 13.34 17.53 -3.19
N LYS A 429 13.06 18.26 -2.11
CA LYS A 429 13.96 19.27 -1.52
C LYS A 429 15.11 18.64 -0.74
N GLU A 430 14.87 17.55 -0.02
CA GLU A 430 15.88 16.92 0.85
C GLU A 430 16.79 15.93 0.12
N LEU A 431 16.27 15.20 -0.87
CA LEU A 431 17.07 14.22 -1.61
C LEU A 431 18.11 14.90 -2.49
N LYS A 432 19.28 14.26 -2.65
CA LYS A 432 20.22 14.55 -3.74
C LYS A 432 19.83 13.79 -5.00
N SER A 433 19.25 12.61 -4.83
CA SER A 433 18.65 11.81 -5.90
C SER A 433 17.43 12.50 -6.54
N SER A 434 16.98 11.95 -7.69
CA SER A 434 15.85 12.49 -8.45
C SER A 434 14.50 12.06 -7.88
N THR A 435 13.52 12.96 -7.91
CA THR A 435 12.12 12.67 -7.58
C THR A 435 11.25 12.85 -8.83
N TYR A 436 10.42 11.88 -9.14
CA TYR A 436 9.47 11.92 -10.26
C TYR A 436 8.05 11.86 -9.70
N TYR A 437 7.17 12.77 -10.14
CA TYR A 437 5.77 12.80 -9.70
C TYR A 437 4.84 12.37 -10.85
N TYR A 438 3.81 11.57 -10.58
CA TYR A 438 2.72 11.29 -11.52
C TYR A 438 1.33 11.59 -10.95
N LYS A 439 0.40 11.79 -11.88
CA LYS A 439 -1.04 11.71 -11.65
C LYS A 439 -1.64 10.75 -12.68
N PHE A 440 -2.21 9.65 -12.21
CA PHE A 440 -2.93 8.71 -13.07
C PHE A 440 -4.39 9.14 -13.18
N ASP A 441 -4.82 9.39 -14.41
CA ASP A 441 -6.13 9.99 -14.73
C ASP A 441 -6.70 9.37 -16.01
N PHE A 442 -6.42 8.08 -16.19
CA PHE A 442 -6.99 7.28 -17.27
C PHE A 442 -8.13 6.43 -16.70
N LEU A 443 -9.32 6.59 -17.30
CA LEU A 443 -10.47 5.74 -17.06
C LEU A 443 -10.67 4.85 -18.29
N GLY A 444 -10.60 3.54 -18.07
CA GLY A 444 -10.84 2.51 -19.06
C GLY A 444 -11.32 1.22 -18.39
N ILE A 445 -11.49 0.17 -19.19
CA ILE A 445 -12.05 -1.11 -18.69
C ILE A 445 -11.07 -1.92 -17.82
N LEU A 446 -9.86 -1.42 -17.55
CA LEU A 446 -8.90 -2.04 -16.63
C LEU A 446 -8.87 -1.38 -15.24
N ASN A 447 -9.68 -0.34 -15.02
CA ASN A 447 -9.89 0.31 -13.72
C ASN A 447 -10.74 -0.60 -12.80
N GLU A 448 -10.12 -1.61 -12.21
CA GLU A 448 -10.77 -2.64 -11.41
C GLU A 448 -11.60 -2.08 -10.23
N ASN A 449 -11.05 -1.13 -9.48
CA ASN A 449 -11.71 -0.57 -8.30
C ASN A 449 -12.87 0.34 -8.72
N MET A 450 -12.70 1.13 -9.79
CA MET A 450 -13.80 1.91 -10.35
C MET A 450 -14.94 1.01 -10.84
N ILE A 451 -14.65 -0.10 -11.52
CA ILE A 451 -15.67 -1.09 -11.93
C ILE A 451 -16.40 -1.67 -10.72
N TYR A 452 -15.68 -1.99 -9.65
CA TYR A 452 -16.28 -2.50 -8.42
C TYR A 452 -17.21 -1.47 -7.78
N LEU A 453 -16.76 -0.22 -7.63
CA LEU A 453 -17.53 0.87 -7.04
C LEU A 453 -18.80 1.15 -7.86
N ALA A 454 -18.68 1.22 -9.19
CA ALA A 454 -19.79 1.46 -10.12
C ALA A 454 -20.90 0.41 -10.04
N ARG A 455 -20.56 -0.84 -9.70
CA ARG A 455 -21.54 -1.93 -9.54
C ARG A 455 -22.36 -1.85 -8.25
N HIS A 456 -21.86 -1.15 -7.23
CA HIS A 456 -22.47 -1.12 -5.90
C HIS A 456 -23.04 0.25 -5.54
N THR A 457 -22.64 1.32 -6.23
CA THR A 457 -23.26 2.63 -6.04
C THR A 457 -24.64 2.71 -6.71
N ARG A 458 -25.51 3.56 -6.16
CA ARG A 458 -26.85 3.83 -6.69
C ARG A 458 -26.86 4.90 -7.80
N GLY A 459 -25.72 5.55 -8.07
CA GLY A 459 -25.54 6.58 -9.09
C GLY A 459 -24.57 6.17 -10.20
N SER A 460 -24.48 6.97 -11.27
CA SER A 460 -23.48 6.77 -12.32
C SER A 460 -22.13 7.35 -11.90
N LEU A 461 -21.08 6.53 -11.98
CA LEU A 461 -19.67 6.96 -11.85
C LEU A 461 -19.01 7.20 -13.21
N GLU A 462 -19.79 7.30 -14.30
CA GLU A 462 -19.24 7.57 -15.62
C GLU A 462 -18.52 8.93 -15.65
N TYR A 463 -17.33 8.97 -16.27
CA TYR A 463 -16.51 10.17 -16.56
C TYR A 463 -15.69 10.80 -15.42
N TRP A 464 -15.60 10.20 -14.24
CA TRP A 464 -14.95 10.90 -13.11
C TRP A 464 -13.42 10.75 -13.03
N GLY A 465 -12.83 9.64 -13.48
CA GLY A 465 -11.38 9.43 -13.42
C GLY A 465 -11.02 8.06 -12.85
N ALA A 466 -9.84 7.94 -12.24
CA ALA A 466 -9.35 6.69 -11.66
C ALA A 466 -9.43 6.70 -10.12
N SER A 467 -9.96 5.63 -9.54
CA SER A 467 -10.00 5.41 -8.09
C SER A 467 -8.67 4.84 -7.58
N VAL A 468 -8.44 4.86 -6.27
CA VAL A 468 -7.24 4.32 -5.64
C VAL A 468 -6.91 2.91 -6.14
N GLY A 469 -5.65 2.66 -6.48
CA GLY A 469 -5.16 1.35 -6.92
C GLY A 469 -5.62 0.89 -8.31
N ASP A 470 -6.40 1.66 -9.08
CA ASP A 470 -6.77 1.31 -10.45
C ASP A 470 -5.54 1.18 -11.38
N GLU A 471 -4.51 2.00 -11.16
CA GLU A 471 -3.29 1.99 -11.96
C GLU A 471 -2.47 0.70 -11.76
N ILE A 472 -2.65 0.01 -10.64
CA ILE A 472 -1.99 -1.27 -10.36
C ILE A 472 -2.37 -2.32 -11.41
N CYS A 473 -3.59 -2.29 -11.95
CA CYS A 473 -4.04 -3.19 -13.02
C CYS A 473 -3.48 -2.85 -14.41
N TYR A 474 -2.74 -1.75 -14.53
CA TYR A 474 -1.92 -1.44 -15.70
C TYR A 474 -0.45 -1.88 -15.52
N LEU A 475 -0.08 -2.32 -14.31
CA LEU A 475 1.24 -2.86 -13.97
C LEU A 475 1.19 -4.38 -13.74
N HIS A 476 0.06 -4.91 -13.27
CA HIS A 476 -0.16 -6.31 -12.93
C HIS A 476 -1.38 -6.86 -13.66
N LEU A 477 -1.36 -8.16 -13.94
CA LEU A 477 -2.55 -8.87 -14.40
C LEU A 477 -3.48 -9.08 -13.20
N CYS A 478 -4.56 -8.31 -13.16
CA CYS A 478 -5.59 -8.42 -12.14
C CYS A 478 -6.62 -9.51 -12.46
N SER A 479 -6.72 -10.55 -11.61
CA SER A 479 -7.56 -11.71 -11.92
C SER A 479 -9.05 -11.40 -11.99
N ARG A 480 -9.55 -10.41 -11.22
CA ARG A 480 -10.99 -10.06 -11.16
C ARG A 480 -11.55 -9.46 -12.44
N ILE A 481 -10.68 -8.90 -13.26
CA ILE A 481 -11.01 -8.32 -14.57
C ILE A 481 -10.25 -9.04 -15.68
N ARG A 482 -9.88 -10.32 -15.45
CA ARG A 482 -9.12 -11.14 -16.42
C ARG A 482 -9.78 -11.14 -17.80
N ASP A 483 -11.10 -11.31 -17.84
CA ASP A 483 -11.90 -11.35 -19.07
C ASP A 483 -11.72 -10.08 -19.91
N ASN A 484 -11.58 -8.91 -19.27
CA ASN A 484 -11.35 -7.65 -19.98
C ASN A 484 -10.00 -7.68 -20.71
N TYR A 485 -8.94 -8.25 -20.13
CA TYR A 485 -7.66 -8.42 -20.83
C TYR A 485 -7.76 -9.44 -21.96
N GLU A 486 -8.54 -10.52 -21.76
CA GLU A 486 -8.74 -11.55 -22.79
C GLU A 486 -9.47 -10.99 -24.01
N GLU A 487 -10.52 -10.19 -23.79
CA GLU A 487 -11.21 -9.48 -24.87
C GLU A 487 -10.29 -8.48 -25.58
N LEU A 488 -9.54 -7.67 -24.83
CA LEU A 488 -8.58 -6.72 -25.43
C LEU A 488 -7.50 -7.42 -26.27
N LYS A 489 -7.03 -8.60 -25.84
CA LYS A 489 -6.01 -9.38 -26.54
C LYS A 489 -6.52 -9.99 -27.85
N LYS A 490 -7.83 -10.23 -27.99
CA LYS A 490 -8.45 -10.76 -29.23
C LYS A 490 -8.54 -9.71 -30.34
N LEU A 491 -8.45 -8.42 -30.00
CA LEU A 491 -8.57 -7.34 -30.96
C LEU A 491 -7.32 -7.20 -31.83
N VAL A 492 -7.52 -6.96 -33.13
CA VAL A 492 -6.43 -6.79 -34.11
C VAL A 492 -5.57 -5.54 -33.81
N VAL A 493 -6.19 -4.51 -33.21
CA VAL A 493 -5.54 -3.23 -32.90
C VAL A 493 -5.61 -2.99 -31.39
N ASP A 494 -4.45 -2.67 -30.81
CA ASP A 494 -4.36 -2.25 -29.42
C ASP A 494 -5.30 -1.07 -29.13
N GLN A 495 -6.22 -1.28 -28.19
CA GLN A 495 -7.04 -0.21 -27.63
C GLN A 495 -6.22 0.68 -26.70
N ASN A 496 -6.82 1.78 -26.23
CA ASN A 496 -6.12 2.74 -25.36
C ASN A 496 -5.63 2.08 -24.08
N GLU A 497 -6.38 1.12 -23.53
CA GLU A 497 -6.05 0.34 -22.36
C GLU A 497 -4.71 -0.38 -22.50
N LEU A 498 -4.54 -1.17 -23.57
CA LEU A 498 -3.27 -1.87 -23.83
C LEU A 498 -2.13 -0.90 -24.14
N LYS A 499 -2.41 0.23 -24.79
CA LYS A 499 -1.41 1.28 -25.05
C LYS A 499 -0.93 1.94 -23.76
N VAL A 500 -1.83 2.24 -22.82
CA VAL A 500 -1.49 2.80 -21.50
C VAL A 500 -0.74 1.76 -20.67
N LEU A 501 -1.24 0.51 -20.63
CA LEU A 501 -0.60 -0.61 -19.93
C LEU A 501 0.86 -0.78 -20.39
N LYS A 502 1.09 -0.93 -21.70
CA LYS A 502 2.44 -1.10 -22.27
C LYS A 502 3.37 0.07 -21.89
N LYS A 503 2.88 1.31 -21.93
CA LYS A 503 3.66 2.48 -21.53
C LYS A 503 3.97 2.49 -20.04
N MET A 504 3.01 2.15 -19.19
CA MET A 504 3.20 2.10 -17.74
C MET A 504 4.22 1.04 -17.32
N ILE A 505 4.10 -0.20 -17.82
CA ILE A 505 5.10 -1.23 -17.49
C ILE A 505 6.51 -0.83 -17.94
N ARG A 506 6.65 -0.15 -19.09
CA ARG A 506 7.94 0.38 -19.55
C ARG A 506 8.47 1.47 -18.62
N LEU A 507 7.65 2.45 -18.24
CA LEU A 507 8.05 3.55 -17.36
C LEU A 507 8.50 3.06 -15.97
N TRP A 508 7.71 2.19 -15.34
CA TRP A 508 8.03 1.64 -14.02
C TRP A 508 9.26 0.73 -14.07
N SER A 509 9.39 -0.10 -15.11
CA SER A 509 10.55 -0.98 -15.26
C SER A 509 11.83 -0.20 -15.58
N ASN A 510 11.74 0.88 -16.37
CA ASN A 510 12.87 1.77 -16.63
C ASN A 510 13.33 2.47 -15.34
N PHE A 511 12.38 2.96 -14.54
CA PHE A 511 12.69 3.54 -13.24
C PHE A 511 13.38 2.52 -12.33
N ALA A 512 12.88 1.29 -12.24
CA ALA A 512 13.53 0.23 -11.47
C ALA A 512 14.93 -0.14 -11.98
N LYS A 513 15.19 0.00 -13.28
CA LYS A 513 16.50 -0.31 -13.89
C LYS A 513 17.53 0.78 -13.72
N THR A 514 17.10 2.05 -13.69
CA THR A 514 17.98 3.20 -13.93
C THR A 514 17.77 4.38 -12.99
N GLY A 515 16.73 4.36 -12.15
CA GLY A 515 16.28 5.53 -11.40
C GLY A 515 15.62 6.62 -12.24
N ASN A 516 15.42 6.42 -13.55
CA ASN A 516 14.79 7.36 -14.48
C ASN A 516 13.68 6.64 -15.29
N PRO A 517 12.42 7.14 -15.33
CA PRO A 517 11.35 6.51 -16.10
C PRO A 517 11.54 6.57 -17.63
N THR A 518 12.26 7.58 -18.14
CA THR A 518 12.53 7.80 -19.57
C THR A 518 14.04 7.97 -19.84
N PRO A 519 14.87 6.93 -19.62
CA PRO A 519 16.32 7.04 -19.73
C PRO A 519 16.81 7.05 -21.18
N ASP A 520 16.10 6.36 -22.09
CA ASP A 520 16.42 6.29 -23.51
C ASP A 520 15.48 7.18 -24.35
N LYS A 521 16.04 8.21 -24.99
CA LYS A 521 15.31 9.11 -25.89
C LYS A 521 14.84 8.43 -27.18
N ASN A 522 15.41 7.28 -27.53
CA ASN A 522 15.08 6.50 -28.72
C ASN A 522 14.05 5.39 -28.45
N ASP A 523 13.53 5.27 -27.23
CA ASP A 523 12.50 4.28 -26.90
C ASP A 523 11.29 4.48 -27.81
N LYS A 524 11.03 3.51 -28.69
CA LYS A 524 9.95 3.59 -29.70
C LYS A 524 8.57 3.77 -29.09
N LEU A 525 8.34 3.24 -27.88
CA LEU A 525 7.06 3.31 -27.18
C LEU A 525 6.86 4.66 -26.48
N LEU A 526 7.96 5.29 -26.04
CA LEU A 526 7.96 6.53 -25.26
C LEU A 526 8.51 7.75 -26.03
N LYS A 527 8.90 7.61 -27.29
CA LYS A 527 9.60 8.62 -28.12
C LYS A 527 9.09 10.07 -28.11
N ASN A 528 7.81 10.29 -27.78
CA ASN A 528 7.18 11.61 -27.75
C ASN A 528 6.95 12.13 -26.32
N PHE A 529 7.62 11.53 -25.33
CA PHE A 529 7.46 11.86 -23.93
C PHE A 529 8.78 11.72 -23.20
N THR A 530 9.15 12.76 -22.46
CA THR A 530 10.26 12.74 -21.51
C THR A 530 9.67 13.11 -20.16
N TRP A 531 9.93 12.27 -19.16
CA TRP A 531 9.48 12.53 -17.81
C TRP A 531 10.58 13.30 -17.09
N GLU A 532 10.37 14.59 -16.91
CA GLU A 532 11.32 15.44 -16.18
C GLU A 532 11.16 15.22 -14.67
N PRO A 533 12.26 15.15 -13.90
CA PRO A 533 12.17 15.10 -12.44
C PRO A 533 11.61 16.42 -11.90
N VAL A 534 11.10 16.39 -10.67
CA VAL A 534 10.67 17.56 -9.92
C VAL A 534 11.86 18.51 -9.74
N ASP A 535 11.63 19.79 -10.04
CA ASP A 535 12.58 20.86 -9.76
C ASP A 535 12.66 21.12 -8.25
N LYS A 536 13.85 20.93 -7.68
CA LYS A 536 14.11 21.06 -6.23
C LYS A 536 13.97 22.49 -5.71
N SER A 537 14.00 23.48 -6.60
CA SER A 537 13.87 24.90 -6.27
C SER A 537 12.44 25.43 -6.36
N SER A 538 11.50 24.62 -6.88
CA SER A 538 10.12 25.02 -7.15
C SER A 538 9.14 24.33 -6.22
N ASP A 539 8.19 25.10 -5.67
CA ASP A 539 7.01 24.53 -5.00
C ASP A 539 5.92 24.06 -5.98
N ASP A 540 5.96 24.54 -7.23
CA ASP A 540 5.11 24.02 -8.31
C ASP A 540 5.71 22.72 -8.85
N LEU A 541 5.22 21.59 -8.35
CA LEU A 541 5.71 20.26 -8.70
C LEU A 541 5.35 19.92 -10.16
N ALA A 542 6.37 19.65 -10.98
CA ALA A 542 6.18 19.05 -12.30
C ALA A 542 5.76 17.58 -12.15
N PHE A 543 4.81 17.12 -12.97
CA PHE A 543 4.32 15.74 -12.89
C PHE A 543 3.97 15.15 -14.26
N ALA A 544 4.08 13.83 -14.41
CA ALA A 544 3.53 13.12 -15.55
C ALA A 544 2.02 12.92 -15.39
N HIS A 545 1.23 13.55 -16.26
CA HIS A 545 -0.20 13.32 -16.36
C HIS A 545 -0.47 12.12 -17.27
N ILE A 546 -0.85 11.01 -16.66
CA ILE A 546 -1.08 9.74 -17.36
C ILE A 546 -2.57 9.63 -17.67
N THR A 547 -2.92 9.92 -18.92
CA THR A 547 -4.27 9.73 -19.48
C THR A 547 -4.18 8.71 -20.63
N LYS A 548 -5.04 8.81 -21.64
CA LYS A 548 -4.80 8.16 -22.95
C LYS A 548 -3.48 8.61 -23.61
N THR A 549 -2.98 9.79 -23.23
CA THR A 549 -1.68 10.34 -23.63
C THR A 549 -0.82 10.64 -22.41
N LEU A 550 0.50 10.63 -22.58
CA LEU A 550 1.46 11.08 -21.57
C LEU A 550 1.81 12.55 -21.84
N LYS A 551 1.73 13.39 -20.81
CA LYS A 551 2.11 14.81 -20.88
C LYS A 551 2.73 15.25 -19.55
N MET A 552 3.65 16.19 -19.60
CA MET A 552 4.08 16.89 -18.38
C MET A 552 3.05 17.96 -18.01
N GLY A 553 2.74 18.06 -16.73
CA GLY A 553 1.94 19.10 -16.11
C GLY A 553 2.71 19.77 -14.96
N LYS A 554 2.10 20.79 -14.37
CA LYS A 554 2.59 21.48 -13.16
C LYS A 554 1.46 21.61 -12.15
N ASN A 555 1.81 21.55 -10.86
CA ASN A 555 0.88 21.68 -9.74
C ASN A 555 -0.33 20.71 -9.85
N PRO A 556 -0.15 19.43 -9.49
CA PRO A 556 -1.15 18.40 -9.74
C PRO A 556 -2.46 18.56 -8.94
N LEU A 557 -2.44 19.35 -7.85
CA LEU A 557 -3.63 19.68 -7.06
C LEU A 557 -4.29 21.00 -7.46
N GLY A 558 -3.57 21.88 -8.16
CA GLY A 558 -4.05 23.18 -8.63
C GLY A 558 -4.56 24.06 -7.48
N LYS A 559 -5.79 24.57 -7.62
CA LYS A 559 -6.40 25.45 -6.61
C LYS A 559 -6.60 24.77 -5.24
N ARG A 560 -6.67 23.43 -5.21
CA ARG A 560 -6.94 22.66 -3.98
C ARG A 560 -5.76 22.69 -3.01
N GLU A 561 -4.54 22.70 -3.52
CA GLU A 561 -3.34 22.91 -2.70
C GLU A 561 -3.37 24.29 -2.04
N LYS A 562 -3.59 25.35 -2.84
CA LYS A 562 -3.67 26.73 -2.33
C LYS A 562 -4.75 26.90 -1.28
N PHE A 563 -5.91 26.26 -1.48
CA PHE A 563 -6.98 26.23 -0.49
C PHE A 563 -6.47 25.69 0.84
N TRP A 564 -5.94 24.46 0.87
CA TRP A 564 -5.45 23.85 2.09
C TRP A 564 -4.29 24.62 2.74
N ASP A 565 -3.32 25.10 1.96
CA ASP A 565 -2.21 25.92 2.47
C ASP A 565 -2.73 27.18 3.18
N SER A 566 -3.71 27.86 2.57
CA SER A 566 -4.31 29.08 3.13
C SER A 566 -5.18 28.80 4.35
N THR A 567 -5.96 27.71 4.32
CA THR A 567 -6.85 27.29 5.40
C THR A 567 -6.04 26.90 6.64
N LEU A 568 -5.02 26.03 6.46
CA LEU A 568 -4.15 25.61 7.56
C LEU A 568 -3.40 26.79 8.19
N LYS A 569 -2.89 27.71 7.36
CA LYS A 569 -2.25 28.93 7.84
C LYS A 569 -3.22 29.80 8.64
N LYS A 570 -4.38 30.14 8.05
CA LYS A 570 -5.43 30.98 8.68
C LYS A 570 -5.76 30.47 10.09
N TYR A 571 -6.04 29.18 10.23
CA TYR A 571 -6.44 28.63 11.52
C TYR A 571 -5.28 28.42 12.49
N SER A 572 -4.05 28.21 12.01
CA SER A 572 -2.87 28.16 12.88
C SER A 572 -2.58 29.48 13.62
N GLU A 573 -2.96 30.62 13.03
CA GLU A 573 -2.81 31.95 13.62
C GLU A 573 -3.85 32.24 14.72
N MET A 574 -4.87 31.39 14.85
CA MET A 574 -5.99 31.52 15.79
C MET A 574 -5.89 30.54 16.98
N VAL A 575 -4.74 29.86 17.13
CA VAL A 575 -4.54 28.81 18.13
C VAL A 575 -4.22 29.40 19.51
N VAL A 576 -4.97 28.98 20.53
CA VAL A 576 -4.69 29.23 21.94
C VAL A 576 -4.65 27.88 22.65
N GLU A 577 -3.53 27.56 23.30
CA GLU A 577 -3.32 26.28 24.02
C GLU A 577 -3.60 25.02 23.16
N GLY A 578 -3.28 25.09 21.87
CA GLY A 578 -3.48 23.97 20.92
C GLY A 578 -4.91 23.82 20.40
N VAL A 579 -5.83 24.69 20.80
CA VAL A 579 -7.22 24.73 20.31
C VAL A 579 -7.44 26.00 19.50
N VAL A 580 -8.02 25.87 18.31
CA VAL A 580 -8.38 27.01 17.47
C VAL A 580 -9.55 27.76 18.10
N GLN A 581 -9.38 29.06 18.31
CA GLN A 581 -10.39 29.93 18.90
C GLN A 581 -11.09 30.78 17.84
N SER A 582 -12.32 31.21 18.11
CA SER A 582 -13.06 32.08 17.19
C SER A 582 -12.46 33.50 17.20
N PRO A 583 -12.59 34.27 16.09
CA PRO A 583 -12.09 35.64 16.03
C PRO A 583 -12.66 36.57 17.12
N GLU A 584 -13.83 36.22 17.68
CA GLU A 584 -14.54 37.02 18.69
C GLU A 584 -13.95 36.91 20.10
N THR A 585 -13.14 35.88 20.38
CA THR A 585 -12.54 35.64 21.70
C THR A 585 -11.19 36.34 21.92
N ASN A 586 -10.60 36.93 20.88
CA ASN A 586 -9.31 37.63 20.94
C ASN A 586 -9.40 39.12 21.31
N LYS A 587 -10.54 39.60 21.83
CA LYS A 587 -10.56 40.91 22.49
C LYS A 587 -10.01 40.74 23.90
N PRO A 588 -8.91 41.44 24.28
CA PRO A 588 -8.52 41.51 25.67
C PRO A 588 -9.72 42.02 26.46
N HIS A 589 -10.04 41.35 27.57
CA HIS A 589 -10.88 41.95 28.60
C HIS A 589 -10.14 43.20 29.09
N GLU A 590 -10.43 44.35 28.47
CA GLU A 590 -10.25 45.63 29.14
C GLU A 590 -11.20 45.61 30.33
N GLU A 591 -10.63 45.49 31.52
CA GLU A 591 -11.30 45.67 32.80
C GLU A 591 -12.10 46.98 32.77
N LEU A 592 -13.41 46.88 32.97
CA LEU A 592 -14.32 48.00 33.24
C LEU A 592 -14.68 48.02 34.72
#